data_AF-A0A959TQH3-F1
#
_entry.id   AF-A0A959TQH3-F1
#
_cell.length_a   1.000
_cell.length_b   1.000
_cell.length_c   1.000
_cell.angle_alpha   90.00
_cell.angle_beta   90.00
_cell.angle_gamma   90.00
#
_symmetry.space_group_name_H-M   'P 1'
#
loop_
_entity.id
_entity.type
_entity.pdbx_description
1 polymer ?
#
loop_
_entity_poly.entity_id
_entity_poly.type
_entity_poly.pdbx_seq_one_letter_code
_entity_poly.pdbx_strand_id
1 'polypeptide(L)'
;MLNLRSLILLLLVIGSGPKPLLAQSGTSSSRLVLHITGLTATERDAIAEDLQAEGTAQVTYACVPAGIIVITLVQGAGALQRSTTLLSVDRTIPAARITESTDDQASIEAQCQATR
;
A
#
# COMPACT_ATOMS: atom_id res chain seq x y z
N MET A 1 60.10 35.07 -40.71
CA MET A 1 60.21 33.64 -40.32
C MET A 1 59.02 33.35 -39.41
N LEU A 2 57.87 32.93 -39.96
CA LEU A 2 57.41 31.54 -40.16
C LEU A 2 56.92 30.86 -38.85
N ASN A 3 55.62 31.03 -38.60
CA ASN A 3 54.56 30.07 -38.19
C ASN A 3 54.79 28.92 -37.17
N LEU A 4 53.64 28.54 -36.57
CA LEU A 4 53.11 27.18 -36.45
C LEU A 4 53.43 26.40 -35.15
N ARG A 5 52.44 26.32 -34.25
CA ARG A 5 51.61 25.11 -34.01
C ARG A 5 51.00 25.12 -32.60
N SER A 6 49.75 25.60 -32.57
CA SER A 6 48.73 25.12 -31.63
C SER A 6 48.69 23.59 -31.70
N LEU A 7 48.82 22.90 -30.57
CA LEU A 7 48.83 21.45 -30.52
C LEU A 7 48.12 20.92 -29.26
N ILE A 8 46.91 20.40 -29.51
CA ILE A 8 46.27 19.22 -28.89
C ILE A 8 45.79 19.39 -27.42
N LEU A 9 44.51 19.69 -27.15
CA LEU A 9 43.38 18.74 -27.04
C LEU A 9 43.68 17.54 -26.13
N LEU A 10 43.38 17.66 -24.83
CA LEU A 10 43.12 16.51 -23.97
C LEU A 10 41.67 16.60 -23.44
N LEU A 11 40.77 15.99 -24.21
CA LEU A 11 39.41 15.65 -23.82
C LEU A 11 39.47 14.64 -22.66
N LEU A 12 39.13 15.08 -21.45
CA LEU A 12 38.93 14.18 -20.31
C LEU A 12 37.50 13.60 -20.40
N VAL A 13 37.31 12.62 -21.28
CA VAL A 13 36.12 11.75 -21.27
C VAL A 13 36.36 10.70 -20.20
N ILE A 14 35.98 10.99 -18.96
CA ILE A 14 35.88 9.96 -17.92
C ILE A 14 34.49 9.34 -18.05
N GLY A 15 34.50 8.08 -18.47
CA GLY A 15 33.37 7.26 -18.86
C GLY A 15 32.18 7.32 -17.91
N SER A 16 31.03 7.62 -18.49
CA SER A 16 29.71 7.32 -17.98
C SER A 16 29.52 5.80 -17.96
N GLY A 17 30.08 5.12 -16.96
CA GLY A 17 29.70 3.74 -16.69
C GLY A 17 28.22 3.69 -16.27
N PRO A 18 27.39 2.78 -16.83
CA PRO A 18 26.04 2.61 -16.34
C PRO A 18 26.14 2.12 -14.90
N LYS A 19 25.80 3.00 -13.94
CA LYS A 19 25.55 2.56 -12.58
C LYS A 19 24.41 1.54 -12.67
N PRO A 20 24.58 0.27 -12.26
CA PRO A 20 23.43 -0.58 -12.03
C PRO A 20 22.64 0.09 -10.91
N LEU A 21 21.54 0.74 -11.28
CA LEU A 21 20.50 1.12 -10.34
C LEU A 21 20.06 -0.19 -9.70
N LEU A 22 20.50 -0.42 -8.47
CA LEU A 22 19.88 -1.39 -7.59
C LEU A 22 18.40 -0.98 -7.56
N ALA A 23 17.57 -1.72 -8.29
CA ALA A 23 16.14 -1.63 -8.14
C ALA A 23 15.88 -1.87 -6.66
N GLN A 24 15.47 -0.82 -5.95
CA GLN A 24 14.94 -0.97 -4.62
C GLN A 24 13.72 -1.87 -4.81
N SER A 25 13.89 -3.16 -4.50
CA SER A 25 12.79 -4.05 -4.20
C SER A 25 12.15 -3.50 -2.94
N GLY A 26 11.39 -2.41 -3.10
CA GLY A 26 10.51 -1.90 -2.08
C GLY A 26 9.61 -3.08 -1.72
N THR A 27 9.66 -3.50 -0.47
CA THR A 27 8.61 -4.30 0.14
C THR A 27 7.32 -3.51 -0.04
N SER A 28 6.64 -3.75 -1.16
CA SER A 28 5.34 -3.16 -1.43
C SER A 28 4.43 -3.74 -0.35
N SER A 29 4.07 -2.92 0.64
CA SER A 29 3.05 -3.30 1.60
C SER A 29 1.76 -3.50 0.82
N SER A 30 1.19 -4.71 0.93
CA SER A 30 -0.07 -5.00 0.24
C SER A 30 -1.19 -4.27 0.96
N ARG A 31 -2.03 -3.60 0.17
CA ARG A 31 -3.24 -2.93 0.63
C ARG A 31 -4.46 -3.80 0.33
N LEU A 32 -5.39 -3.84 1.29
CA LEU A 32 -6.67 -4.52 1.18
C LEU A 32 -7.77 -3.48 1.47
N VAL A 33 -8.73 -3.33 0.56
CA VAL A 33 -9.87 -2.42 0.73
C VAL A 33 -11.13 -3.25 0.84
N LEU A 34 -11.83 -3.13 1.96
CA LEU A 34 -13.04 -3.88 2.26
C LEU A 34 -14.24 -2.94 2.38
N HIS A 35 -15.29 -3.27 1.64
CA HIS A 35 -16.64 -2.76 1.83
C HIS A 35 -17.42 -3.73 2.71
N ILE A 36 -18.04 -3.18 3.75
CA ILE A 36 -18.67 -3.94 4.82
C ILE A 36 -20.06 -3.37 5.05
N THR A 37 -21.06 -4.14 4.65
CA THR A 37 -22.46 -3.72 4.77
C THR A 37 -22.82 -3.51 6.25
N GLY A 38 -23.31 -2.33 6.61
CA GLY A 38 -23.76 -2.03 7.98
C GLY A 38 -22.64 -2.02 9.03
N LEU A 39 -21.39 -1.74 8.63
CA LEU A 39 -20.26 -1.64 9.57
C LEU A 39 -20.55 -0.64 10.70
N THR A 40 -20.32 -1.09 11.93
CA THR A 40 -20.42 -0.25 13.12
C THR A 40 -19.04 0.19 13.63
N ALA A 41 -19.01 1.23 14.48
CA ALA A 41 -17.77 1.66 15.13
C ALA A 41 -17.17 0.56 16.00
N THR A 42 -18.01 -0.17 16.74
CA THR A 42 -17.61 -1.30 17.60
C THR A 42 -16.99 -2.44 16.81
N GLU A 43 -17.58 -2.84 15.69
CA GLU A 43 -17.01 -3.87 14.82
C GLU A 43 -15.67 -3.42 14.21
N ARG A 44 -15.59 -2.15 13.77
CA ARG A 44 -14.35 -1.55 13.26
C ARG A 44 -13.23 -1.57 14.31
N ASP A 45 -13.56 -1.23 15.55
CA ASP A 45 -12.59 -1.21 16.65
C ASP A 45 -12.13 -2.63 17.00
N ALA A 46 -13.05 -3.60 17.06
CA ALA A 46 -12.71 -5.01 17.29
C ALA A 46 -11.79 -5.58 16.20
N ILE A 47 -12.06 -5.27 14.91
CA ILE A 47 -11.15 -5.67 13.81
C ILE A 47 -9.76 -5.05 14.00
N ALA A 48 -9.69 -3.77 14.37
CA ALA A 48 -8.40 -3.11 14.55
C ALA A 48 -7.59 -3.75 15.69
N GLU A 49 -8.24 -4.07 16.81
CA GLU A 49 -7.64 -4.76 17.94
C GLU A 49 -7.16 -6.17 17.58
N ASP A 50 -7.98 -6.97 16.89
CA ASP A 50 -7.64 -8.33 16.46
C ASP A 50 -6.41 -8.33 15.52
N LEU A 51 -6.42 -7.45 14.50
CA LEU A 51 -5.29 -7.33 13.57
C LEU A 51 -4.01 -6.85 14.27
N GLN A 52 -4.14 -5.91 15.21
CA GLN A 52 -3.01 -5.43 16.00
C GLN A 52 -2.43 -6.54 16.90
N ALA A 53 -3.27 -7.36 17.52
CA ALA A 53 -2.86 -8.48 18.35
C ALA A 53 -2.09 -9.54 17.55
N GLU A 54 -2.46 -9.76 16.29
CA GLU A 54 -1.77 -10.68 15.38
C GLU A 54 -0.45 -10.12 14.83
N GLY A 55 -0.32 -8.80 14.71
CA GLY A 55 0.89 -8.13 14.23
C GLY A 55 1.18 -8.33 12.72
N THR A 56 0.23 -8.89 11.98
CA THR A 56 0.35 -9.27 10.57
C THR A 56 -0.19 -8.20 9.62
N ALA A 57 -1.14 -7.39 10.10
CA ALA A 57 -1.83 -6.35 9.36
C ALA A 57 -2.31 -5.25 10.32
N GLN A 58 -2.69 -4.10 9.78
CA GLN A 58 -3.25 -3.01 10.57
C GLN A 58 -4.31 -2.26 9.77
N VAL A 59 -5.37 -1.79 10.45
CA VAL A 59 -6.32 -0.85 9.87
C VAL A 59 -5.62 0.50 9.71
N THR A 60 -5.54 1.00 8.47
CA THR A 60 -4.91 2.30 8.16
C THR A 60 -5.93 3.38 7.83
N TYR A 61 -7.15 2.99 7.47
CA TYR A 61 -8.27 3.89 7.28
C TYR A 61 -9.57 3.16 7.56
N ALA A 62 -10.55 3.86 8.13
CA ALA A 62 -11.91 3.34 8.25
C ALA A 62 -12.92 4.49 8.14
N CYS A 63 -14.04 4.23 7.47
CA CYS A 63 -15.16 5.16 7.41
C CYS A 63 -16.46 4.46 7.81
N VAL A 64 -17.00 4.89 8.95
CA VAL A 64 -18.29 4.46 9.50
C VAL A 64 -19.23 5.67 9.45
N PRO A 65 -20.48 5.54 8.97
CA PRO A 65 -21.18 4.30 8.60
C PRO A 65 -21.04 3.88 7.13
N ALA A 66 -20.16 4.53 6.34
CA ALA A 66 -19.99 4.24 4.91
C ALA A 66 -19.55 2.79 4.60
N GLY A 67 -19.06 2.05 5.61
CA GLY A 67 -18.75 0.63 5.47
C GLY A 67 -17.37 0.36 4.90
N ILE A 68 -16.44 1.30 4.94
CA ILE A 68 -15.13 1.13 4.30
C ILE A 68 -14.06 0.87 5.36
N ILE A 69 -13.25 -0.17 5.18
CA ILE A 69 -12.02 -0.43 5.94
C ILE A 69 -10.88 -0.63 4.96
N VAL A 70 -9.76 0.06 5.20
CA VAL A 70 -8.49 -0.17 4.51
C VAL A 70 -7.51 -0.80 5.49
N ILE A 71 -6.96 -1.93 5.07
CA ILE A 71 -5.99 -2.70 5.83
C ILE A 71 -4.67 -2.71 5.08
N THR A 72 -3.58 -2.42 5.78
CA THR A 72 -2.22 -2.56 5.27
C THR A 72 -1.58 -3.79 5.88
N LEU A 73 -1.05 -4.68 5.04
CA LEU A 73 -0.31 -5.86 5.48
C LEU A 73 1.12 -5.45 5.86
N VAL A 74 1.56 -5.82 7.07
CA VAL A 74 2.83 -5.37 7.66
C VAL A 74 4.02 -6.20 7.14
N GLN A 75 3.79 -7.49 6.81
CA GLN A 75 4.81 -8.40 6.30
C GLN A 75 4.22 -9.34 5.24
N GLY A 76 4.99 -9.61 4.18
CA GLY A 76 4.61 -10.60 3.16
C GLY A 76 3.32 -10.25 2.44
N ALA A 77 3.40 -9.47 1.35
CA ALA A 77 2.30 -9.16 0.43
C ALA A 77 1.80 -10.38 -0.38
N GLY A 78 1.81 -11.58 0.21
CA GLY A 78 1.43 -12.83 -0.44
C GLY A 78 -0.03 -13.19 -0.23
N ALA A 79 -0.56 -14.04 -1.10
CA ALA A 79 -1.94 -14.54 -1.03
C ALA A 79 -2.31 -15.17 0.32
N LEU A 80 -1.34 -15.83 0.99
CA LEU A 80 -1.54 -16.41 2.32
C LEU A 80 -1.83 -15.34 3.38
N GLN A 81 -1.03 -14.27 3.42
CA GLN A 81 -1.22 -13.19 4.39
C GLN A 81 -2.56 -12.48 4.20
N ARG A 82 -2.94 -12.28 2.93
CA ARG A 82 -4.25 -11.73 2.60
C ARG A 82 -5.38 -12.65 3.10
N SER A 83 -5.24 -13.96 2.89
CA SER A 83 -6.23 -14.94 3.31
C SER A 83 -6.37 -14.98 4.84
N THR A 84 -5.25 -14.95 5.57
CA THR A 84 -5.28 -14.91 7.05
C THR A 84 -5.91 -13.61 7.56
N THR A 85 -5.57 -12.46 6.98
CA THR A 85 -6.22 -11.18 7.32
C THR A 85 -7.72 -11.22 7.07
N LEU A 86 -8.18 -11.76 5.94
CA LEU A 86 -9.61 -11.91 5.66
C LEU A 86 -10.31 -12.83 6.68
N LEU A 87 -9.66 -13.92 7.09
CA LEU A 87 -10.18 -14.80 8.15
C LEU A 87 -10.25 -14.09 9.52
N SER A 88 -9.32 -13.17 9.80
CA SER A 88 -9.36 -12.36 11.02
C SER A 88 -10.53 -11.39 11.00
N VAL A 89 -10.80 -10.76 9.86
CA VAL A 89 -12.01 -9.91 9.70
C VAL A 89 -13.29 -10.75 9.78
N ASP A 90 -13.31 -11.95 9.19
CA ASP A 90 -14.49 -12.86 9.19
C ASP A 90 -14.90 -13.31 10.60
N ARG A 91 -13.95 -13.38 11.55
CA ARG A 91 -14.25 -13.67 12.96
C ARG A 91 -15.11 -12.61 13.62
N THR A 92 -14.95 -11.35 13.24
CA THR A 92 -15.75 -10.23 13.76
C THR A 92 -17.01 -10.00 12.93
N ILE A 93 -16.90 -10.14 11.60
CA ILE A 93 -17.96 -9.78 10.66
C ILE A 93 -18.19 -10.94 9.69
N PRO A 94 -19.42 -11.46 9.55
CA PRO A 94 -19.69 -12.53 8.62
C PRO A 94 -19.25 -12.20 7.19
N ALA A 95 -18.56 -13.12 6.52
CA ALA A 95 -18.05 -12.96 5.14
C ALA A 95 -19.11 -12.48 4.15
N ALA A 96 -20.39 -12.83 4.35
CA ALA A 96 -21.50 -12.38 3.52
C ALA A 96 -21.70 -10.85 3.49
N ARG A 97 -21.18 -10.12 4.49
CA ARG A 97 -21.21 -8.64 4.54
C ARG A 97 -19.97 -8.00 3.92
N ILE A 98 -18.94 -8.77 3.61
CA ILE A 98 -17.62 -8.29 3.18
C ILE A 98 -17.52 -8.39 1.66
N THR A 99 -17.16 -7.30 1.01
CA THR A 99 -16.80 -7.25 -0.41
C THR A 99 -15.45 -6.58 -0.54
N GLU A 100 -14.52 -7.22 -1.23
CA GLU A 100 -13.24 -6.59 -1.51
C GLU A 100 -13.36 -5.63 -2.71
N SER A 101 -12.67 -4.50 -2.64
CA SER A 101 -12.55 -3.53 -3.72
C SER A 101 -11.10 -3.20 -4.06
N THR A 102 -10.91 -2.65 -5.25
CA THR A 102 -9.64 -2.07 -5.74
C THR A 102 -9.67 -0.54 -5.75
N ASP A 103 -10.62 0.08 -5.05
CA ASP A 103 -10.76 1.54 -4.98
C ASP A 103 -9.47 2.21 -4.50
N ASP A 104 -9.10 3.30 -5.16
CA ASP A 104 -7.99 4.15 -4.73
C ASP A 104 -8.39 5.05 -3.53
N GLN A 105 -7.40 5.72 -2.95
CA GLN A 105 -7.59 6.57 -1.76
C GLN A 105 -8.59 7.71 -2.01
N ALA A 106 -8.54 8.37 -3.17
CA ALA A 106 -9.41 9.51 -3.45
C ALA A 106 -10.87 9.05 -3.61
N SER A 107 -11.07 7.90 -4.27
CA SER A 107 -12.39 7.27 -4.39
C SER A 107 -12.98 6.90 -3.02
N ILE A 108 -12.17 6.33 -2.12
CA ILE A 108 -12.57 6.00 -0.74
C ILE A 108 -12.98 7.25 0.05
N GLU A 109 -12.16 8.31 0.00
CA GLU A 109 -12.43 9.56 0.71
C GLU A 109 -13.70 10.24 0.19
N ALA A 110 -13.93 10.25 -1.12
CA ALA A 110 -15.14 10.79 -1.72
C ALA A 110 -16.41 10.04 -1.24
N GLN A 111 -16.36 8.70 -1.20
CA GLN A 111 -17.47 7.89 -0.68
C GLN A 111 -17.75 8.18 0.80
N CYS A 112 -16.69 8.32 1.60
CA CYS A 112 -16.82 8.66 3.01
C CYS A 112 -17.46 10.05 3.22
N GLN A 113 -17.08 11.04 2.41
CA GLN A 113 -17.66 12.38 2.46
C GLN A 113 -19.13 12.39 2.04
N ALA A 114 -19.54 11.57 1.07
CA ALA A 114 -20.93 11.48 0.62
C ALA A 114 -21.89 10.88 1.66
N THR A 115 -21.37 10.19 2.67
CA THR A 115 -22.17 9.52 3.72
C THR A 115 -22.27 10.33 5.02
N ARG A 116 -21.56 11.46 5.11
CA ARG A 116 -21.51 12.31 6.31
C ARG A 116 -22.74 13.18 6.51
#